data_AF-A0A2N1L0H3-F1
#
_entry.id   AF-A0A2N1L0H3-F1
#
_cell.length_a   1.000
_cell.length_b   1.000
_cell.length_c   1.000
_cell.angle_alpha   90.00
_cell.angle_beta   90.00
_cell.angle_gamma   90.00
#
_symmetry.space_group_name_H-M   'P 1'
#
loop_
_entity.id
_entity.type
_entity.pdbx_description
1 polymer ?
#
loop_
_entity_poly.entity_id
_entity_poly.type
_entity_poly.pdbx_seq_one_letter_code
_entity_poly.pdbx_strand_id
1 'polypeptide(L)' 'MLDRLPVEIVKRIVTKIPDTDLIAASKVDRVWWQEVRREAYKRWKFYTTTIGNMYWEIRALRNQPPYRGSALYYGENA' A
#
# COMPACT_ATOMS: atom_id res chain seq x y z
N MET A 1 18.95 24.31 12.72
CA MET A 1 19.08 25.02 11.41
C MET A 1 18.16 24.44 10.35
N LEU A 2 17.81 23.15 10.39
CA LEU A 2 16.77 22.53 9.56
C LEU A 2 15.35 22.99 9.94
N ASP A 3 15.16 23.47 11.16
CA ASP A 3 13.88 23.87 11.76
C ASP A 3 13.23 25.12 11.14
N ARG A 4 13.93 25.81 10.24
CA ARG A 4 13.44 27.01 9.54
C ARG A 4 13.21 26.80 8.05
N LEU A 5 13.28 25.55 7.57
CA LEU A 5 12.99 25.27 6.17
C LEU A 5 11.50 25.54 5.86
N PRO A 6 11.21 26.19 4.72
CA PRO A 6 9.84 26.30 4.21
C PRO A 6 9.19 24.92 4.06
N VAL A 7 7.89 24.85 4.34
CA VAL A 7 7.15 23.58 4.37
C VAL A 7 7.17 22.86 3.02
N GLU A 8 7.22 23.58 1.91
CA GLU A 8 7.34 23.02 0.56
C GLU A 8 8.66 22.27 0.35
N ILE A 9 9.76 22.78 0.92
CA ILE A 9 11.07 22.15 0.83
C ILE A 9 11.08 20.89 1.70
N VAL A 10 10.54 20.98 2.93
CA VAL A 10 10.41 19.84 3.84
C VAL A 10 9.60 18.72 3.17
N LYS A 11 8.45 19.04 2.58
CA LYS A 11 7.65 18.06 1.83
C LYS A 11 8.44 17.38 0.73
N ARG A 12 9.20 18.14 -0.08
CA ARG A 12 10.05 17.56 -1.15
C ARG A 12 11.11 16.62 -0.59
N ILE A 13 11.75 16.97 0.53
CA ILE A 13 12.73 16.11 1.20
C ILE A 13 12.04 14.84 1.68
N VAL A 14 10.97 14.96 2.47
CA VAL A 14 10.22 13.85 3.06
C VAL A 14 9.71 12.88 1.97
N THR A 15 9.23 13.39 0.83
CA THR A 15 8.79 12.54 -0.28
C THR A 15 9.88 11.70 -0.93
N LYS A 16 11.16 12.03 -0.72
CA LYS A 16 12.30 11.27 -1.24
C LYS A 16 12.86 10.27 -0.21
N ILE A 17 12.40 10.34 1.05
CA ILE A 17 12.85 9.42 2.10
C ILE A 17 12.27 8.02 1.82
N PRO A 18 13.09 6.95 1.89
CA PRO A 18 12.61 5.57 1.82
C PRO A 18 11.63 5.23 2.94
N ASP A 19 10.74 4.25 2.74
CA ASP A 19 9.70 3.95 3.72
C ASP A 19 10.24 3.53 5.09
N THR A 20 11.32 2.74 5.12
CA THR A 20 11.98 2.31 6.36
C THR A 20 12.42 3.50 7.20
N ASP A 21 13.09 4.46 6.55
CA ASP A 21 13.62 5.65 7.19
C ASP A 21 12.50 6.63 7.55
N LEU A 22 11.45 6.71 6.72
CA LEU A 22 10.28 7.55 6.96
C LEU A 22 9.51 7.07 8.20
N ILE A 23 9.39 5.75 8.38
CA ILE A 23 8.79 5.14 9.57
C ILE A 23 9.62 5.46 10.82
N ALA A 24 10.95 5.30 10.74
CA ALA A 24 11.84 5.64 11.85
C ALA A 24 11.73 7.14 12.21
N ALA A 25 11.82 8.03 11.22
CA ALA A 25 11.68 9.46 11.39
C ALA A 25 10.33 9.87 11.99
N SER A 26 9.23 9.24 11.56
CA SER A 26 7.87 9.55 12.05
C SER A 26 7.65 9.32 13.56
N LYS A 27 8.55 8.56 14.19
CA LYS A 27 8.51 8.26 15.64
C LYS A 27 9.34 9.22 16.49
N VAL A 28 10.40 9.80 15.91
CA VAL A 28 11.42 10.53 16.67
C VAL A 28 11.44 12.02 16.35
N ASP A 29 11.02 12.40 15.15
CA ASP A 29 11.11 13.79 14.71
C ASP A 29 10.03 14.65 15.37
N ARG A 30 10.46 15.75 15.98
CA ARG A 30 9.60 16.75 16.64
C ARG A 30 9.43 18.02 15.82
N VAL A 31 10.31 18.25 14.85
CA VAL A 31 10.38 19.54 14.15
C VAL A 31 9.49 19.52 12.90
N TRP A 32 9.52 18.42 12.15
CA TRP A 32 8.73 18.20 10.94
C TRP A 32 7.74 17.05 11.11
N TRP A 33 7.35 16.77 12.35
CA TRP A 33 6.51 15.63 12.71
C TRP A 33 5.19 15.59 11.92
N GLN A 34 4.64 16.76 11.58
CA GLN A 34 3.42 16.87 10.78
C GLN A 34 3.65 16.42 9.34
N GLU A 35 4.68 16.93 8.67
CA GLU A 35 5.02 16.58 7.29
C GLU A 35 5.41 15.11 7.17
N VAL A 36 6.27 14.64 8.08
CA VAL A 36 6.74 13.25 8.13
C VAL A 36 5.57 12.28 8.34
N ARG A 37 4.68 12.54 9.32
CA ARG A 37 3.51 11.69 9.54
C ARG A 37 2.51 11.75 8.41
N ARG A 38 2.31 12.93 7.81
CA ARG A 38 1.38 13.08 6.69
C ARG A 38 1.83 12.25 5.50
N GLU A 39 3.11 12.27 5.17
CA GLU A 39 3.64 11.44 4.07
C GLU A 39 3.63 9.95 4.42
N ALA A 40 4.02 9.58 5.66
CA ALA A 40 3.96 8.19 6.12
C ALA A 40 2.53 7.63 6.04
N TYR A 41 1.55 8.39 6.53
CA TYR A 41 0.14 7.99 6.50
C TYR A 41 -0.41 7.88 5.07
N LYS A 42 -0.03 8.81 4.18
CA LYS A 42 -0.41 8.78 2.76
C LYS A 42 0.08 7.50 2.09
N ARG A 43 1.35 7.12 2.29
CA ARG A 43 1.92 5.89 1.71
C ARG A 43 1.30 4.64 2.33
N TRP A 44 1.14 4.61 3.65
CA TRP A 44 0.44 3.52 4.33
C TRP A 44 -0.98 3.30 3.79
N LYS A 45 -1.75 4.37 3.59
CA LYS A 45 -3.09 4.30 3.00
C LYS A 45 -3.09 3.75 1.59
N PHE A 46 -2.09 4.12 0.78
CA PHE A 46 -1.91 3.57 -0.56
C PHE A 46 -1.65 2.07 -0.51
N TYR A 47 -0.68 1.62 0.29
CA TYR A 47 -0.35 0.19 0.41
C TYR A 47 -1.50 -0.65 0.91
N THR A 48 -2.19 -0.20 1.96
CA THR A 48 -3.35 -0.91 2.51
C THR A 48 -4.48 -1.04 1.49
N THR A 49 -4.69 -0.02 0.67
CA THR A 49 -5.66 -0.07 -0.43
C THR A 49 -5.25 -1.09 -1.48
N THR A 50 -3.99 -1.06 -1.92
CA THR A 50 -3.44 -2.01 -2.89
C THR A 50 -3.55 -3.46 -2.39
N ILE A 51 -3.17 -3.72 -1.15
CA ILE A 51 -3.27 -5.05 -0.52
C ILE A 51 -4.74 -5.50 -0.44
N GLY A 52 -5.64 -4.59 -0.07
CA GLY A 52 -7.08 -4.87 -0.05
C GLY A 52 -7.62 -5.29 -1.41
N ASN A 53 -7.24 -4.59 -2.48
CA ASN A 53 -7.63 -4.93 -3.84
C ASN A 53 -7.09 -6.30 -4.26
N MET A 54 -5.82 -6.58 -4.01
CA MET A 54 -5.21 -7.89 -4.28
C MET A 54 -5.94 -9.02 -3.56
N TYR A 55 -6.30 -8.81 -2.29
CA TYR A 55 -7.09 -9.79 -1.53
C TYR A 55 -8.44 -10.07 -2.20
N TRP A 56 -9.14 -9.04 -2.65
CA TRP A 56 -10.41 -9.19 -3.35
C TRP A 56 -10.27 -9.94 -4.67
N GLU A 57 -9.22 -9.66 -5.45
CA GLU A 57 -8.92 -10.37 -6.70
C GLU A 57 -8.64 -11.86 -6.44
N ILE A 58 -7.78 -12.18 -5.47
CA ILE A 58 -7.49 -13.57 -5.07
C ILE A 58 -8.77 -14.28 -4.63
N ARG A 59 -9.63 -13.60 -3.86
CA ARG A 59 -10.91 -14.14 -3.42
C ARG A 59 -11.86 -14.38 -4.58
N ALA A 60 -11.91 -13.49 -5.56
CA ALA A 60 -12.72 -13.65 -6.76
C ALA A 60 -12.28 -14.86 -7.59
N LEU A 61 -10.96 -15.04 -7.78
CA LEU A 61 -10.38 -16.20 -8.46
C LEU A 61 -10.70 -17.52 -7.74
N ARG A 62 -10.59 -17.55 -6.40
CA ARG A 62 -10.96 -18.74 -5.61
C ARG A 62 -12.43 -19.12 -5.77
N ASN A 63 -13.31 -18.13 -5.90
CA ASN A 63 -14.74 -18.33 -6.03
C ASN A 63 -15.20 -18.53 -7.48
N GLN A 64 -14.28 -18.49 -8.44
CA GLN A 64 -14.60 -18.72 -9.84
C GLN A 64 -14.95 -20.21 -10.02
N PRO A 65 -16.15 -20.55 -10.51
CA PRO A 65 -16.49 -21.94 -10.79
C PRO A 65 -15.53 -22.48 -11.87
N PRO A 66 -15.19 -23.78 -11.84
CA PRO A 66 -14.40 -24.39 -12.90
C PRO A 66 -15.08 -24.14 -14.25
N TYR A 67 -14.27 -23.87 -15.28
CA TYR A 67 -14.75 -23.65 -16.65
C TYR A 67 -15.75 -24.75 -17.03
N ARG A 68 -16.94 -24.35 -17.48
CA ARG A 68 -18.07 -25.24 -17.83
C ARG A 68 -17.74 -26.33 -18.89
N GLY A 69 -16.57 -26.24 -19.53
CA GLY A 69 -16.04 -27.27 -20.44
C GLY A 69 -15.42 -28.50 -19.78
N SER A 70 -15.14 -28.50 -18.46
CA SER A 70 -14.60 -29.68 -17.78
C SER A 70 -15.66 -30.66 -17.28
N ALA A 71 -16.92 -30.23 -17.14
CA ALA A 71 -18.03 -31.09 -16.74
C ALA A 71 -18.44 -32.07 -17.85
N LEU A 72 -18.19 -31.74 -19.12
CA LEU A 72 -18.44 -32.63 -20.26
C LEU A 72 -17.34 -33.68 -20.45
N TYR A 73 -16.18 -33.54 -19.81
CA TYR A 73 -15.04 -34.46 -20.00
C TYR A 73 -15.09 -35.70 -19.07
N TYR A 74 -15.89 -35.65 -18.01
CA TYR A 74 -16.03 -36.75 -17.04
C TYR A 74 -17.47 -37.30 -16.94
N GLY A 75 -18.38 -36.87 -17.83
CA GLY A 75 -19.82 -37.14 -17.73
C GLY A 75 -20.41 -38.18 -18.70
N GLU A 76 -19.63 -38.76 -19.61
CA GLU A 76 -20.14 -39.74 -20.61
C GLU A 76 -19.47 -41.12 -20.51
N ASN A 77 -19.14 -41.60 -19.31
CA ASN A 77 -18.73 -43.00 -19.11
C ASN A 77 -19.23 -43.54 -17.76
N ALA A 78 -20.54 -43.81 -17.66
CA ALA A 78 -21.13 -44.84 -16.78
C ALA A 78 -22.61 -45.03 -17.12
#